data_AF-A0A944DXN3-F1
#
_entry.id   AF-A0A944DXN3-F1
#
_cell.length_a   1.000
_cell.length_b   1.000
_cell.length_c   1.000
_cell.angle_alpha   90.00
_cell.angle_beta   90.00
_cell.angle_gamma   90.00
#
_symmetry.space_group_name_H-M   'P 1'
#
loop_
_entity.id
_entity.type
_entity.pdbx_description
1 polymer ?
#
loop_
_entity_poly.entity_id
_entity_poly.type
_entity_poly.pdbx_seq_one_letter_code
_entity_poly.pdbx_strand_id
1 'polypeptide(L)'
;MGRGLADPAGEPGRAGKRLSRDAGLRAELELCERFQIPHSQFLGGDGRWSDLDRAKALAWSEWQRSVCPECRTRLEEWDRARGGDPHAYVTDTLRCPGCELIEQERDHVPQDRSGYGVKIQLLPREQYEQRP
;
A
#
# COMPACT_ATOMS: atom_id res chain seq x y z
N MET A 1 -13.31 16.47 -25.75
CA MET A 1 -14.05 15.37 -25.08
C MET A 1 -13.87 14.11 -25.92
N GLY A 2 -13.54 12.97 -25.30
CA GLY A 2 -13.75 11.66 -25.92
C GLY A 2 -12.54 10.74 -26.05
N ARG A 3 -12.18 10.09 -24.93
CA ARG A 3 -11.70 8.70 -24.80
C ARG A 3 -10.41 8.31 -25.55
N GLY A 4 -9.29 8.37 -24.82
CA GLY A 4 -8.12 7.51 -25.08
C GLY A 4 -8.50 6.06 -24.77
N LEU A 5 -8.57 5.24 -25.82
CA LEU A 5 -8.74 3.80 -25.71
C LEU A 5 -7.52 3.23 -24.99
N ALA A 6 -7.78 2.46 -23.93
CA ALA A 6 -6.77 1.71 -23.22
C ALA A 6 -5.97 0.85 -24.20
N ASP A 7 -4.64 0.98 -24.16
CA ASP A 7 -3.74 0.13 -24.92
C ASP A 7 -4.08 -1.36 -24.68
N PRO A 8 -4.11 -2.18 -25.75
CA PRO A 8 -4.43 -3.60 -25.61
C PRO A 8 -3.41 -4.28 -24.68
N ALA A 9 -3.93 -5.17 -23.84
CA ALA A 9 -3.18 -5.93 -22.85
C ALA A 9 -1.89 -6.50 -23.46
N GLY A 10 -0.75 -5.96 -23.02
CA GLY A 10 0.57 -6.38 -23.50
C GLY A 10 0.77 -7.89 -23.36
N GLU A 11 1.53 -8.45 -24.30
CA GLU A 11 1.87 -9.87 -24.41
C GLU A 11 2.34 -10.47 -23.06
N PRO A 12 2.03 -11.76 -22.78
CA PRO A 12 2.27 -12.41 -21.50
C PRO A 12 3.74 -12.40 -21.02
N GLY A 13 4.72 -12.17 -21.91
CA GLY A 13 6.13 -12.00 -21.56
C GLY A 13 6.56 -10.58 -21.15
N ARG A 14 5.68 -9.58 -21.22
CA ARG A 14 5.97 -8.18 -20.87
C ARG A 14 5.31 -7.72 -19.57
N ALA A 15 4.54 -8.58 -18.91
CA ALA A 15 3.80 -8.22 -17.69
C ALA A 15 4.71 -7.70 -16.57
N GLY A 16 5.87 -8.33 -16.33
CA GLY A 16 6.82 -7.90 -15.30
C GLY A 16 7.34 -6.47 -15.49
N LYS A 17 7.64 -6.06 -16.73
CA LYS A 17 8.09 -4.68 -17.04
C LYS A 17 7.00 -3.63 -16.90
N ARG A 18 5.72 -4.02 -16.99
CA ARG A 18 4.60 -3.11 -16.77
C ARG A 18 4.36 -2.86 -15.28
N LEU A 19 4.50 -3.88 -14.43
CA LEU A 19 4.31 -3.75 -12.98
C LEU A 19 5.25 -2.72 -12.34
N SER A 20 6.51 -2.66 -12.78
CA SER A 20 7.47 -1.68 -12.26
C SER A 20 7.10 -0.22 -12.60
N ARG A 21 6.37 0.03 -13.70
CA ARG A 21 6.04 1.38 -14.18
C ARG A 21 4.60 1.80 -13.91
N ASP A 22 3.71 0.85 -13.68
CA ASP A 22 2.27 1.07 -13.57
C ASP A 22 1.80 0.90 -12.12
N ALA A 23 1.66 2.01 -11.40
CA ALA A 23 1.17 2.00 -10.02
C ALA A 23 -0.30 1.60 -9.90
N GLY A 24 -1.12 1.91 -10.93
CA GLY A 24 -2.53 1.55 -10.96
C GLY A 24 -2.71 0.04 -11.02
N LEU A 25 -2.05 -0.61 -11.98
CA LEU A 25 -2.09 -2.08 -12.11
C LEU A 25 -1.61 -2.80 -10.84
N ARG A 26 -0.61 -2.26 -10.13
CA ARG A 26 -0.15 -2.81 -8.86
C ARG A 26 -1.23 -2.74 -7.77
N ALA A 27 -1.90 -1.61 -7.63
CA ALA A 27 -2.99 -1.46 -6.67
C ALA A 27 -4.16 -2.40 -6.99
N GLU A 28 -4.51 -2.57 -8.27
CA GLU A 28 -5.53 -3.52 -8.71
C GLU A 28 -5.16 -4.96 -8.32
N LEU A 29 -3.92 -5.39 -8.60
CA LEU A 29 -3.47 -6.74 -8.29
C LEU A 29 -3.34 -7.00 -6.79
N GLU A 30 -2.97 -6.00 -5.98
CA GLU A 30 -3.00 -6.09 -4.51
C GLU A 30 -4.41 -6.40 -4.00
N LEU A 31 -5.44 -5.74 -4.54
CA LEU A 31 -6.83 -6.00 -4.20
C LEU A 31 -7.27 -7.39 -4.70
N CYS A 32 -6.88 -7.76 -5.91
CA CYS A 32 -7.19 -9.08 -6.47
C CYS A 32 -6.63 -10.21 -5.60
N GLU A 33 -5.38 -10.07 -5.13
CA GLU A 33 -4.78 -11.00 -4.18
C GLU A 33 -5.55 -11.00 -2.85
N ARG A 34 -5.83 -9.83 -2.27
CA ARG A 34 -6.56 -9.76 -0.99
C ARG A 34 -7.92 -10.45 -1.03
N PHE A 35 -8.65 -10.33 -2.13
CA PHE A 35 -9.97 -10.93 -2.31
C PHE A 35 -9.92 -12.31 -2.99
N GLN A 36 -8.74 -12.79 -3.37
CA GLN A 36 -8.54 -14.08 -4.05
C GLN A 36 -9.37 -14.21 -5.34
N ILE A 37 -9.41 -13.14 -6.14
CA ILE A 37 -10.16 -13.08 -7.42
C ILE A 37 -9.21 -12.85 -8.61
N PRO A 38 -9.54 -13.31 -9.82
CA PRO A 38 -8.79 -12.95 -11.02
C PRO A 38 -8.97 -11.47 -11.37
N HIS A 39 -7.95 -10.88 -11.99
CA HIS A 39 -7.97 -9.47 -12.39
C HIS A 39 -9.11 -9.14 -13.36
N SER A 40 -9.46 -10.07 -14.25
CA SER A 40 -10.63 -9.95 -15.12
C SER A 40 -11.94 -9.80 -14.33
N GLN A 41 -12.11 -10.51 -13.20
CA GLN A 41 -13.28 -10.36 -12.32
C GLN A 41 -13.28 -9.00 -11.62
N PHE A 42 -12.12 -8.52 -11.16
CA PHE A 42 -12.00 -7.17 -10.60
C PHE A 42 -12.48 -6.09 -11.57
N LEU A 43 -12.27 -6.30 -12.88
CA LEU A 43 -12.76 -5.42 -13.95
C LEU A 43 -14.23 -5.66 -14.37
N GLY A 44 -14.98 -6.49 -13.63
CA GLY A 44 -16.39 -6.81 -13.91
C GLY A 44 -16.64 -8.08 -14.74
N GLY A 45 -15.64 -8.95 -14.88
CA GLY A 45 -15.74 -10.24 -15.56
C GLY A 45 -16.50 -11.32 -14.76
N ASP A 46 -16.55 -12.53 -15.33
CA ASP A 46 -17.38 -13.65 -14.86
C ASP A 46 -16.73 -14.53 -13.75
N GLY A 47 -15.52 -14.19 -13.30
CA GLY A 47 -14.78 -14.94 -12.28
C GLY A 47 -13.93 -16.08 -12.81
N ARG A 48 -13.90 -16.35 -14.12
CA ARG A 48 -13.05 -17.41 -14.68
C ARG A 48 -11.61 -16.93 -14.83
N TRP A 49 -10.67 -17.76 -14.39
CA TRP A 49 -9.23 -17.50 -14.55
C TRP A 49 -8.81 -17.67 -16.01
N SER A 50 -8.51 -16.56 -16.68
CA SER A 50 -7.89 -16.56 -17.99
C SER A 50 -6.37 -16.83 -17.91
N ASP A 51 -5.74 -17.14 -19.05
CA ASP A 51 -4.27 -17.23 -19.14
C ASP A 51 -3.60 -15.91 -18.75
N LEU A 52 -4.21 -14.79 -19.11
CA LEU A 52 -3.72 -13.46 -18.76
C LEU A 52 -3.80 -13.19 -17.26
N ASP A 53 -4.87 -13.63 -16.59
CA ASP A 53 -5.01 -13.50 -15.14
C ASP A 53 -3.94 -14.31 -14.41
N ARG A 54 -3.70 -15.55 -14.86
CA ARG A 54 -2.61 -16.39 -14.33
C ARG A 54 -1.25 -15.73 -14.51
N ALA A 55 -0.96 -15.22 -15.70
CA ALA A 55 0.30 -14.54 -15.99
C ALA A 55 0.51 -13.30 -15.08
N LYS A 56 -0.54 -12.50 -14.89
CA LYS A 56 -0.51 -11.33 -13.99
C LYS A 56 -0.31 -11.73 -12.53
N ALA A 57 -1.00 -12.76 -12.05
CA ALA A 57 -0.87 -13.24 -10.67
C ALA A 57 0.55 -13.76 -10.38
N LEU A 58 1.13 -14.51 -11.31
CA LEU A 58 2.52 -14.97 -11.19
C LEU A 58 3.52 -13.81 -11.22
N ALA A 59 3.34 -12.86 -12.14
CA ALA A 59 4.18 -11.67 -12.23
C ALA A 59 4.07 -10.78 -10.98
N TRP A 60 2.87 -10.66 -10.39
CA TRP A 60 2.64 -9.98 -9.12
C TRP A 60 3.40 -10.66 -7.97
N SER A 61 3.30 -11.98 -7.86
CA SER A 61 4.02 -12.75 -6.84
C SER A 61 5.55 -12.60 -6.96
N GLU A 62 6.09 -12.63 -8.18
CA GLU A 62 7.51 -12.38 -8.43
C GLU A 62 7.90 -10.94 -8.05
N TRP A 63 7.07 -9.97 -8.43
CA TRP A 63 7.29 -8.56 -8.09
C TRP A 63 7.31 -8.36 -6.57
N GLN A 64 6.37 -8.91 -5.82
CA GLN A 64 6.33 -8.82 -4.36
C GLN A 64 7.58 -9.41 -3.70
N ARG A 65 8.09 -10.54 -4.20
CA ARG A 65 9.34 -11.14 -3.71
C ARG A 65 10.57 -10.26 -3.96
N SER A 66 10.52 -9.38 -4.95
CA SER A 66 11.60 -8.42 -5.25
C SER A 66 11.60 -7.18 -4.36
N VAL A 67 10.51 -6.96 -3.61
CA VAL A 67 10.32 -5.82 -2.71
C VAL A 67 10.79 -6.18 -1.31
N CYS A 68 11.54 -5.29 -0.66
CA CYS A 68 11.93 -5.46 0.73
C CYS A 68 10.69 -5.45 1.65
N PRO A 69 10.50 -6.46 2.53
CA PRO A 69 9.33 -6.52 3.41
C PRO A 69 9.30 -5.40 4.47
N GLU A 70 10.45 -4.80 4.79
CA GLU A 70 10.53 -3.73 5.79
C GLU A 70 10.29 -2.36 5.15
N CYS A 71 11.15 -1.94 4.22
CA CYS A 71 11.11 -0.59 3.66
C CYS A 71 10.27 -0.45 2.37
N ARG A 72 9.80 -1.57 1.81
CA ARG A 72 8.98 -1.62 0.58
C ARG A 72 9.63 -1.04 -0.69
N THR A 73 10.95 -0.87 -0.71
CA THR A 73 11.72 -0.52 -1.91
C THR A 73 12.29 -1.78 -2.58
N ARG A 74 12.67 -1.68 -3.86
CA ARG A 74 13.24 -2.79 -4.64
C ARG A 74 14.73 -2.60 -4.83
N LEU A 75 15.52 -3.68 -4.75
CA LEU A 75 16.97 -3.59 -4.85
C LEU A 75 17.46 -2.95 -6.16
N GLU A 76 16.77 -3.21 -7.27
CA GLU A 76 17.12 -2.65 -8.59
C GLU A 76 16.96 -1.12 -8.67
N GLU A 77 16.13 -0.51 -7.81
CA GLU A 77 15.96 0.94 -7.76
C GLU A 77 17.22 1.63 -7.24
N TRP A 78 18.07 0.90 -6.51
CA TRP A 78 19.33 1.38 -5.95
C TRP A 78 20.55 1.05 -6.82
N ASP A 79 20.44 0.05 -7.71
CA ASP A 79 21.55 -0.51 -8.46
C ASP A 79 21.82 0.26 -9.76
N ARG A 80 22.91 1.06 -9.78
CA ARG A 80 23.34 1.82 -10.97
C ARG A 80 23.56 0.93 -12.20
N ALA A 81 24.05 -0.30 -12.02
CA ALA A 81 24.30 -1.20 -13.15
C ALA A 81 23.00 -1.64 -13.83
N ARG A 82 21.86 -1.51 -13.14
CA ARG A 82 20.51 -1.80 -13.64
C ARG A 82 19.73 -0.52 -13.97
N GLY A 83 20.37 0.65 -13.95
CA GLY A 83 19.75 1.95 -14.22
C GLY A 83 19.03 2.57 -13.02
N GLY A 84 19.26 2.05 -11.80
CA GLY A 84 18.81 2.64 -10.54
C GLY A 84 19.71 3.79 -10.04
N ASP A 85 19.32 4.40 -8.94
CA ASP A 85 20.04 5.48 -8.27
C ASP A 85 20.26 5.13 -6.78
N PRO A 86 21.51 5.12 -6.27
CA PRO A 86 21.79 4.93 -4.85
C PRO A 86 21.13 5.97 -3.93
N HIS A 87 20.65 7.08 -4.50
CA HIS A 87 19.89 8.12 -3.81
C HIS A 87 18.41 8.15 -4.21
N ALA A 88 17.87 7.04 -4.74
CA ALA A 88 16.47 6.93 -5.16
C ALA A 88 15.46 7.27 -4.06
N TYR A 89 15.84 7.11 -2.79
CA TYR A 89 15.01 7.44 -1.63
C TYR A 89 15.82 8.21 -0.59
N VAL A 90 15.13 9.08 0.15
CA VAL A 90 15.66 9.80 1.31
C VAL A 90 14.85 9.45 2.56
N THR A 91 15.49 9.46 3.71
CA THR A 91 14.82 9.29 5.00
C THR A 91 14.17 10.61 5.41
N ASP A 92 12.90 10.57 5.78
CA ASP A 92 12.17 11.70 6.37
C ASP A 92 11.65 11.32 7.76
N THR A 93 11.58 12.29 8.68
CA THR A 93 11.05 12.09 10.03
C THR A 93 9.79 12.90 10.19
N LEU A 94 8.64 12.22 10.26
CA LEU A 94 7.34 12.85 10.46
C LEU A 94 6.94 12.85 11.94
N ARG A 95 6.60 14.03 12.47
CA ARG A 95 5.90 14.16 13.76
C ARG A 95 4.39 14.07 13.53
N CYS A 96 3.72 13.10 14.14
CA CYS A 96 2.26 12.99 14.10
C CYS A 96 1.64 13.77 15.28
N PRO A 97 0.91 14.88 15.03
CA PRO A 97 0.33 15.68 16.12
C PRO A 97 -0.64 14.89 17.00
N GLY A 98 -1.40 13.95 16.42
CA GLY A 98 -2.32 13.10 17.19
C GLY A 98 -1.60 12.15 18.13
N CYS A 99 -0.58 11.43 17.65
CA CYS A 99 0.23 10.56 18.51
C CYS A 99 0.93 11.36 19.60
N GLU A 100 1.44 12.55 19.28
CA GLU A 100 2.04 13.42 20.28
C GLU A 100 1.05 13.83 21.36
N LEU A 101 -0.18 14.25 21.02
CA LEU A 101 -1.20 14.59 22.02
C LEU A 101 -1.51 13.39 22.94
N ILE A 102 -1.52 12.18 22.39
CA ILE A 102 -1.70 10.96 23.18
C ILE A 102 -0.55 10.78 24.17
N GLU A 103 0.71 10.94 23.73
CA GLU A 103 1.86 10.82 24.64
C GLU A 103 1.88 11.93 25.70
N GLN A 104 1.54 13.17 25.32
CA GLN A 104 1.41 14.28 26.28
C GLN A 104 0.37 13.98 27.35
N GLU A 105 -0.79 13.41 26.98
CA GLU A 105 -1.80 13.02 27.96
C GLU A 105 -1.35 11.81 28.81
N ARG A 106 -0.55 10.89 28.23
CA ARG A 106 0.02 9.75 28.98
C ARG A 106 0.97 10.20 30.07
N ASP A 107 1.73 11.26 29.84
CA ASP A 107 2.63 11.84 30.84
C ASP A 107 1.87 12.34 32.09
N HIS A 108 0.58 12.63 31.95
CA HIS A 108 -0.28 13.06 33.05
C HIS A 108 -1.00 11.91 33.78
N VAL A 109 -0.97 10.68 33.26
CA VAL A 109 -1.59 9.53 33.91
C VAL A 109 -0.74 9.06 35.11
N PRO A 110 -1.31 9.00 36.33
CA PRO A 110 -0.59 8.50 37.49
C PRO A 110 -0.09 7.07 37.29
N GLN A 111 1.13 6.78 37.75
CA GLN A 111 1.73 5.45 37.65
C GLN A 111 1.31 4.51 38.81
N ASP A 112 0.55 5.02 39.78
CA ASP A 112 0.00 4.22 40.87
C ASP A 112 -1.33 3.54 40.46
N ARG A 113 -2.00 2.92 41.43
CA ARG A 113 -3.27 2.22 41.16
C ARG A 113 -4.38 3.13 40.62
N SER A 114 -4.29 4.45 40.82
CA SER A 114 -5.30 5.39 40.31
C SER A 114 -5.25 5.55 38.79
N GLY A 115 -4.11 5.27 38.16
CA GLY A 115 -4.00 5.23 36.70
C GLY A 115 -4.45 3.91 36.07
N TYR A 116 -4.76 2.88 36.87
CA TYR A 116 -5.12 1.58 36.32
C TYR A 116 -6.47 1.65 35.59
N GLY A 117 -6.49 1.16 34.35
CA GLY A 117 -7.69 1.13 33.51
C GLY A 117 -7.99 2.45 32.79
N VAL A 118 -7.18 3.50 32.96
CA VAL A 118 -7.30 4.73 32.18
C VAL A 118 -6.97 4.46 30.71
N LYS A 119 -7.83 4.94 29.82
CA LYS A 119 -7.62 4.89 28.37
C LYS A 119 -7.60 6.30 27.79
N ILE A 120 -6.56 6.60 27.04
CA ILE A 120 -6.44 7.86 26.30
C ILE A 120 -6.89 7.59 24.86
N GLN A 121 -7.80 8.44 24.39
CA GLN A 121 -8.34 8.35 23.04
C GLN A 121 -8.48 9.75 22.45
N LEU A 122 -8.26 9.86 21.14
CA LEU A 122 -8.56 11.06 20.38
C LEU A 122 -10.01 11.01 19.90
N LEU A 123 -10.73 12.11 20.10
CA LEU A 123 -12.07 12.31 19.56
C LEU A 123 -12.04 13.54 18.65
N PRO A 124 -12.74 13.53 17.50
CA PRO A 124 -13.04 14.75 16.77
C PRO A 124 -13.69 15.79 17.70
N ARG A 125 -13.25 17.04 17.60
CA ARG A 125 -13.67 18.13 18.51
C ARG A 125 -15.20 18.28 18.56
N GLU A 126 -15.85 18.27 17.41
CA GLU A 126 -17.30 18.39 17.28
C GLU A 126 -18.05 17.29 18.05
N GLN A 127 -17.52 16.07 18.08
CA GLN A 127 -18.12 14.95 18.83
C GLN A 127 -17.93 15.11 20.34
N TYR A 128 -16.81 15.70 20.77
CA TYR A 128 -16.56 15.96 22.18
C TYR A 128 -17.52 17.03 22.74
N GLU A 129 -17.73 18.11 21.99
CA GLU A 129 -18.60 19.22 22.37
C GLU A 129 -20.09 18.85 22.44
N GLN A 130 -20.49 17.75 21.77
CA GLN A 130 -21.85 17.22 21.77
C GLN A 130 -22.08 16.16 22.86
N ARG A 131 -21.08 15.80 23.68
CA ARG A 131 -21.28 14.89 24.80
C ARG A 131 -22.03 15.60 25.93
N PRO A 132 -23.08 14.97 26.49
CA PRO A 132 -23.83 15.52 27.62
C PRO A 132 -23.01 15.56 28.91
#